data_AF-A0A246BGJ3-F1
#
_entry.id   AF-A0A246BGJ3-F1
#
_cell.length_a   1.000
_cell.length_b   1.000
_cell.length_c   1.000
_cell.angle_alpha   90.00
_cell.angle_beta   90.00
_cell.angle_gamma   90.00
#
_symmetry.space_group_name_H-M   'P 1'
#
loop_
_entity.id
_entity.type
_entity.pdbx_description
1 polymer ?
#
loop_
_entity_poly.entity_id
_entity_poly.type
_entity_poly.pdbx_seq_one_letter_code
_entity_poly.pdbx_strand_id
1 'polypeptide(L)'
;MPSTLLTDQSGFTPMIARLVGMMTYARETTLEAVQGWTPEELDLIPDGHANSAGMLLAHMAAVERIYQLISDGHPDPDGALEAHHWPGLNLGQQGRAEIRGRPLRHYLEALAQVRAGTLALLAARDDAWLDEPLPLWGDTGNRHFMWFHVFEDEINHRGQLRLLRRHQPGHQGLGTTGAWLEPLRDGLGVRCRMVHEGSPAEQAGLRGGDEIVAIDGVDVRDTLFHELRLGAAPGISSTYRVRRDFGELDLTVTRVARLSFPMCGRPPGHSCLHFGHVAQSSDHSGRVVHAVLQWRDAGVHVAFWRCHGDRLPVSGDPVLAAGTDVADRLRGLYG
;
A
#
# COMPACT_ATOMS: atom_id res chain seq x y z
N MET A 1 -6.74 7.10 -4.69
CA MET A 1 -5.30 7.34 -4.90
C MET A 1 -4.92 8.61 -4.15
N PRO A 2 -4.11 8.51 -3.09
CA PRO A 2 -3.62 9.67 -2.36
C PRO A 2 -2.78 10.57 -3.27
N SER A 3 -2.80 11.88 -3.01
CA SER A 3 -1.92 12.83 -3.70
C SER A 3 -0.45 12.46 -3.46
N THR A 4 0.35 12.41 -4.52
CA THR A 4 1.81 12.26 -4.39
C THR A 4 2.52 13.60 -4.14
N LEU A 5 1.77 14.71 -4.19
CA LEU A 5 2.27 16.04 -3.86
C LEU A 5 2.06 16.29 -2.37
N LEU A 6 3.15 16.31 -1.60
CA LEU A 6 3.15 16.76 -0.21
C LEU A 6 3.18 18.29 -0.20
N THR A 7 2.11 18.89 0.32
CA THR A 7 1.93 20.34 0.33
C THR A 7 1.10 20.74 1.56
N ASP A 8 0.84 22.03 1.71
CA ASP A 8 0.05 22.56 2.81
C ASP A 8 -1.40 22.05 2.70
N GLN A 9 -1.99 21.77 3.85
CA GLN A 9 -3.35 21.24 3.95
C GLN A 9 -4.13 22.11 4.92
N SER A 10 -5.35 22.51 4.52
CA SER A 10 -6.22 23.30 5.38
C SER A 10 -6.45 22.59 6.71
N GLY A 11 -6.31 23.33 7.82
CA GLY A 11 -6.47 22.79 9.18
C GLY A 11 -5.18 22.28 9.83
N PHE A 12 -4.04 22.36 9.15
CA PHE A 12 -2.74 21.96 9.70
C PHE A 12 -1.66 23.02 9.41
N THR A 13 -0.68 23.15 10.31
CA THR A 13 0.54 23.92 10.05
C THR A 13 1.44 23.22 9.04
N PRO A 14 2.38 23.92 8.37
CA PRO A 14 3.13 23.36 7.23
C PRO A 14 3.83 22.02 7.49
N MET A 15 4.51 21.83 8.62
CA MET A 15 5.21 20.57 8.90
C MET A 15 4.23 19.45 9.25
N ILE A 16 3.22 19.75 10.07
CA ILE A 16 2.12 18.81 10.35
C ILE A 16 1.39 18.39 9.06
N ALA A 17 1.14 19.31 8.13
CA ALA A 17 0.48 19.01 6.87
C ALA A 17 1.26 17.99 6.00
N ARG A 18 2.60 18.08 5.99
CA ARG A 18 3.46 17.13 5.27
C ARG A 18 3.48 15.78 5.96
N LEU A 19 3.56 15.77 7.30
CA LEU A 19 3.45 14.57 8.11
C LEU A 19 2.13 13.83 7.84
N VAL A 20 1.00 14.54 7.90
CA VAL A 20 -0.34 13.99 7.56
C VAL A 20 -0.37 13.42 6.15
N GLY A 21 0.25 14.10 5.17
CA GLY A 21 0.36 13.60 3.80
C GLY A 21 1.13 12.26 3.71
N MET A 22 2.24 12.13 4.43
CA MET A 22 3.03 10.89 4.50
C MET A 22 2.26 9.76 5.20
N MET A 23 1.62 10.04 6.33
CA MET A 23 0.77 9.08 7.05
C MET A 23 -0.44 8.62 6.21
N THR A 24 -0.99 9.52 5.39
CA THR A 24 -2.09 9.21 4.46
C THR A 24 -1.62 8.23 3.39
N TYR A 25 -0.47 8.50 2.75
CA TYR A 25 0.11 7.59 1.77
C TYR A 25 0.47 6.22 2.36
N ALA A 26 1.06 6.20 3.55
CA ALA A 26 1.37 4.97 4.28
C ALA A 26 0.09 4.13 4.46
N ARG A 27 -0.98 4.73 5.00
CA ARG A 27 -2.26 4.04 5.24
C ARG A 27 -2.89 3.51 3.96
N GLU A 28 -3.07 4.34 2.94
CA GLU A 28 -3.71 3.92 1.70
C GLU A 28 -3.01 2.71 1.06
N THR A 29 -1.67 2.75 1.01
CA THR A 29 -0.89 1.65 0.44
C THR A 29 -0.81 0.40 1.34
N THR A 30 -1.07 0.54 2.64
CA THR A 30 -1.33 -0.58 3.56
C THR A 30 -2.68 -1.23 3.24
N LEU A 31 -3.73 -0.44 3.10
CA LEU A 31 -5.08 -0.96 2.80
C LEU A 31 -5.12 -1.66 1.42
N GLU A 32 -4.43 -1.14 0.42
CA GLU A 32 -4.24 -1.79 -0.88
C GLU A 32 -3.53 -3.16 -0.79
N ALA A 33 -2.66 -3.35 0.21
CA ALA A 33 -1.91 -4.59 0.36
C ALA A 33 -2.80 -5.77 0.79
N VAL A 34 -3.87 -5.47 1.54
CA VAL A 34 -4.82 -6.44 2.13
C VAL A 34 -6.21 -6.39 1.49
N GLN A 35 -6.35 -5.70 0.35
CA GLN A 35 -7.66 -5.50 -0.27
C GLN A 35 -8.33 -6.84 -0.63
N GLY A 36 -9.57 -7.01 -0.16
CA GLY A 36 -10.40 -8.18 -0.44
C GLY A 36 -9.94 -9.48 0.23
N TRP A 37 -9.10 -9.38 1.27
CA TRP A 37 -8.68 -10.54 2.05
C TRP A 37 -9.83 -11.04 2.93
N THR A 38 -10.03 -12.35 2.89
CA THR A 38 -10.99 -13.08 3.74
C THR A 38 -10.46 -13.23 5.17
N PRO A 39 -11.32 -13.51 6.17
CA PRO A 39 -10.87 -13.83 7.53
C PRO A 39 -9.80 -14.94 7.55
N GLU A 40 -9.95 -15.97 6.73
CA GLU A 40 -8.99 -17.07 6.62
C GLU A 40 -7.65 -16.61 6.04
N GLU A 41 -7.66 -15.77 5.01
CA GLU A 41 -6.44 -15.17 4.45
C GLU A 41 -5.77 -14.22 5.46
N LEU A 42 -6.56 -13.50 6.29
CA LEU A 42 -6.05 -12.59 7.33
C LEU A 42 -5.39 -13.33 8.49
N ASP A 43 -5.87 -14.52 8.83
CA ASP A 43 -5.37 -15.34 9.93
C ASP A 43 -4.22 -16.27 9.52
N LEU A 44 -4.00 -16.46 8.22
CA LEU A 44 -2.94 -17.33 7.72
C LEU A 44 -1.55 -16.84 8.17
N ILE A 45 -0.78 -17.76 8.75
CA ILE A 45 0.63 -17.57 9.08
C ILE A 45 1.45 -18.61 8.30
N PRO A 46 2.06 -18.23 7.17
CA PRO A 46 2.93 -19.12 6.41
C PRO A 46 4.20 -19.49 7.20
N ASP A 47 4.81 -20.61 6.85
CA ASP A 47 6.09 -21.03 7.45
C ASP A 47 7.14 -19.91 7.35
N GLY A 48 7.94 -19.76 8.41
CA GLY A 48 8.95 -18.71 8.52
C GLY A 48 8.41 -17.31 8.84
N HIS A 49 7.09 -17.15 9.02
CA HIS A 49 6.49 -15.87 9.41
C HIS A 49 6.01 -15.91 10.86
N ALA A 50 6.14 -14.77 11.55
CA ALA A 50 5.76 -14.66 12.96
C ALA A 50 4.34 -14.09 13.16
N ASN A 51 3.84 -13.25 12.27
CA ASN A 51 2.58 -12.54 12.46
C ASN A 51 1.64 -12.77 11.26
N SER A 52 0.35 -12.92 11.53
CA SER A 52 -0.69 -12.92 10.48
C SER A 52 -0.97 -11.49 10.00
N ALA A 53 -1.69 -11.34 8.90
CA ALA A 53 -2.07 -10.00 8.42
C ALA A 53 -3.04 -9.29 9.39
N GLY A 54 -3.97 -10.03 10.00
CA GLY A 54 -4.84 -9.50 11.06
C GLY A 54 -4.04 -8.94 12.24
N MET A 55 -3.01 -9.66 12.69
CA MET A 55 -2.10 -9.22 13.76
C MET A 55 -1.38 -7.91 13.39
N LEU A 56 -0.86 -7.81 12.17
CA LEU A 56 -0.15 -6.62 11.69
C LEU A 56 -1.07 -5.40 11.58
N LEU A 57 -2.30 -5.57 11.10
CA LEU A 57 -3.27 -4.46 11.03
C LEU A 57 -3.69 -3.99 12.43
N ALA A 58 -3.92 -4.92 13.37
CA ALA A 58 -4.22 -4.58 14.76
C ALA A 58 -3.03 -3.89 15.45
N HIS A 59 -1.80 -4.31 15.16
CA HIS A 59 -0.58 -3.67 15.66
C HIS A 59 -0.50 -2.21 15.22
N MET A 60 -0.68 -1.92 13.92
CA MET A 60 -0.66 -0.55 13.40
C MET A 60 -1.69 0.35 14.10
N ALA A 61 -2.90 -0.16 14.35
CA ALA A 61 -3.91 0.58 15.08
C ALA A 61 -3.52 0.84 16.55
N ALA A 62 -2.95 -0.18 17.21
CA ALA A 62 -2.51 -0.09 18.59
C ALA A 62 -1.31 0.86 18.78
N VAL A 63 -0.32 0.80 17.89
CA VAL A 63 0.83 1.72 17.84
C VAL A 63 0.35 3.16 17.65
N GLU A 64 -0.51 3.41 16.66
CA GLU A 64 -1.02 4.76 16.43
C GLU A 64 -1.78 5.29 17.66
N ARG A 65 -2.59 4.43 18.33
CA ARG A 65 -3.32 4.81 19.55
C ARG A 65 -2.41 5.14 20.73
N ILE A 66 -1.42 4.31 21.04
CA ILE A 66 -0.53 4.58 22.18
C ILE A 66 0.30 5.85 21.94
N TYR A 67 0.72 6.13 20.70
CA TYR A 67 1.43 7.36 20.37
C TYR A 67 0.56 8.62 20.45
N GLN A 68 -0.77 8.53 20.32
CA GLN A 68 -1.65 9.65 20.69
C GLN A 68 -1.51 9.99 22.17
N LEU A 69 -1.56 8.98 23.05
CA LEU A 69 -1.46 9.18 24.50
C LEU A 69 -0.07 9.71 24.89
N ILE A 70 0.99 9.12 24.34
CA ILE A 70 2.37 9.54 24.60
C ILE A 70 2.61 10.97 24.10
N SER A 71 2.24 11.27 22.85
CA SER A 71 2.50 12.59 22.27
C SER A 71 1.64 13.68 22.91
N ASP A 72 0.44 13.37 23.40
CA ASP A 72 -0.38 14.33 24.15
C ASP A 72 0.12 14.54 25.60
N GLY A 73 1.12 13.77 26.04
CA GLY A 73 1.71 13.90 27.37
C GLY A 73 0.84 13.30 28.47
N HIS A 74 0.07 12.25 28.18
CA HIS A 74 -0.70 11.54 29.20
C HIS A 74 0.25 11.00 30.29
N PRO A 75 -0.04 11.20 31.59
CA PRO A 75 0.87 10.83 32.68
C PRO A 75 1.09 9.32 32.83
N ASP A 76 0.13 8.53 32.37
CA ASP A 76 0.19 7.06 32.34
C ASP A 76 -0.41 6.53 31.02
N PRO A 77 0.34 6.55 29.91
CA PRO A 77 -0.17 6.12 28.60
C PRO A 77 -0.58 4.65 28.59
N ASP A 78 0.18 3.78 29.24
CA ASP A 78 -0.07 2.34 29.29
C ASP A 78 -1.38 2.04 30.05
N GLY A 79 -1.58 2.65 31.21
CA GLY A 79 -2.82 2.49 31.98
C GLY A 79 -4.05 3.09 31.30
N ALA A 80 -3.88 4.09 30.44
CA ALA A 80 -4.98 4.70 29.68
C ALA A 80 -5.31 3.98 28.36
N LEU A 81 -4.43 3.11 27.87
CA LEU A 81 -4.65 2.38 26.63
C LEU A 81 -5.79 1.36 26.79
N GLU A 82 -6.73 1.37 25.85
CA GLU A 82 -7.86 0.47 25.86
C GLU A 82 -7.40 -1.01 25.74
N ALA A 83 -7.98 -1.89 26.56
CA ALA A 83 -7.49 -3.26 26.73
C ALA A 83 -7.32 -4.06 25.42
N HIS A 84 -8.17 -3.80 24.43
CA HIS A 84 -8.18 -4.48 23.15
C HIS A 84 -6.99 -4.12 22.23
N HIS A 85 -6.22 -3.07 22.53
CA HIS A 85 -5.01 -2.72 21.78
C HIS A 85 -3.77 -3.52 22.23
N TRP A 86 -3.75 -4.07 23.44
CA TRP A 86 -2.58 -4.79 23.98
C TRP A 86 -2.15 -6.02 23.17
N PRO A 87 -3.05 -6.88 22.68
CA PRO A 87 -2.63 -7.98 21.80
C PRO A 87 -1.92 -7.48 20.53
N GLY A 88 -2.32 -6.30 20.03
CA GLY A 88 -1.70 -5.64 18.89
C GLY A 88 -0.31 -5.12 19.21
N LEU A 89 -0.10 -4.47 20.35
CA LEU A 89 1.23 -4.00 20.77
C LEU A 89 2.19 -5.17 21.07
N ASN A 90 1.71 -6.19 21.80
CA ASN A 90 2.55 -7.29 22.27
C ASN A 90 2.89 -8.28 21.15
N LEU A 91 2.03 -8.41 20.13
CA LEU A 91 2.13 -9.43 19.10
C LEU A 91 2.38 -10.83 19.71
N GLY A 92 3.15 -11.69 19.02
CA GLY A 92 3.64 -12.94 19.58
C GLY A 92 2.51 -13.93 19.93
N GLN A 93 2.64 -14.62 21.06
CA GLN A 93 1.66 -15.63 21.48
C GLN A 93 0.30 -15.01 21.82
N GLN A 94 0.30 -13.83 22.45
CA GLN A 94 -0.93 -13.14 22.80
C GLN A 94 -1.68 -12.70 21.54
N GLY A 95 -1.00 -12.02 20.62
CA GLY A 95 -1.59 -11.63 19.35
C GLY A 95 -2.15 -12.82 18.57
N ARG A 96 -1.45 -13.96 18.52
CA ARG A 96 -1.96 -15.20 17.90
C ARG A 96 -3.23 -15.75 18.55
N ALA A 97 -3.33 -15.66 19.87
CA ALA A 97 -4.46 -16.21 20.60
C ALA A 97 -5.73 -15.35 20.44
N GLU A 98 -5.56 -14.03 20.42
CA GLU A 98 -6.64 -13.06 20.53
C GLU A 98 -7.01 -12.37 19.19
N ILE A 99 -6.06 -12.19 18.27
CA ILE A 99 -6.28 -11.53 16.97
C ILE A 99 -6.49 -12.58 15.89
N ARG A 100 -7.71 -13.10 15.82
CA ARG A 100 -8.13 -14.10 14.83
C ARG A 100 -9.64 -14.11 14.61
N GLY A 101 -10.08 -14.59 13.46
CA GLY A 101 -11.48 -14.83 13.09
C GLY A 101 -12.29 -13.56 12.87
N ARG A 102 -11.62 -12.42 12.65
CA ARG A 102 -12.28 -11.13 12.42
C ARG A 102 -12.30 -10.79 10.93
N PRO A 103 -13.39 -10.21 10.40
CA PRO A 103 -13.45 -9.76 9.02
C PRO A 103 -12.52 -8.56 8.79
N LEU A 104 -12.10 -8.34 7.55
CA LEU A 104 -11.26 -7.19 7.17
C LEU A 104 -11.83 -5.85 7.68
N ARG A 105 -13.15 -5.67 7.55
CA ARG A 105 -13.89 -4.49 8.03
C ARG A 105 -13.54 -4.10 9.46
N HIS A 106 -13.43 -5.08 10.37
CA HIS A 106 -13.09 -4.85 11.77
C HIS A 106 -11.76 -4.08 11.92
N TYR A 107 -10.74 -4.49 11.16
CA TYR A 107 -9.43 -3.86 11.20
C TYR A 107 -9.42 -2.51 10.48
N LEU A 108 -10.14 -2.38 9.37
CA LEU A 108 -10.27 -1.12 8.64
C LEU A 108 -10.94 -0.04 9.49
N GLU A 109 -12.03 -0.38 10.18
CA GLU A 109 -12.74 0.52 11.07
C GLU A 109 -11.87 0.94 12.26
N ALA A 110 -11.12 0.00 12.86
CA ALA A 110 -10.17 0.32 13.94
C ALA A 110 -9.07 1.30 13.47
N LEU A 111 -8.47 1.03 12.30
CA LEU A 111 -7.46 1.90 11.70
C LEU A 111 -8.00 3.29 11.36
N ALA A 112 -9.24 3.38 10.86
CA ALA A 112 -9.90 4.64 10.56
C ALA A 112 -10.24 5.42 11.84
N GLN A 113 -10.72 4.74 12.88
CA GLN A 113 -11.05 5.34 14.17
C GLN A 113 -9.81 5.96 14.83
N VAL A 114 -8.70 5.21 14.92
CA VAL A 114 -7.47 5.77 15.50
C VAL A 114 -6.93 6.90 14.63
N ARG A 115 -6.98 6.79 13.29
CA ARG A 115 -6.55 7.88 12.40
C ARG A 115 -7.35 9.16 12.61
N ALA A 116 -8.66 9.05 12.81
CA ALA A 116 -9.50 10.21 13.10
C ALA A 116 -9.06 10.92 14.39
N GLY A 117 -8.72 10.16 15.44
CA GLY A 117 -8.14 10.69 16.67
C GLY A 117 -6.81 11.40 16.44
N THR A 118 -5.91 10.80 15.66
CA THR A 118 -4.61 11.39 15.30
C THR A 118 -4.77 12.71 14.55
N LEU A 119 -5.66 12.76 13.55
CA LEU A 119 -5.91 13.98 12.78
C LEU A 119 -6.50 15.09 13.65
N ALA A 120 -7.42 14.76 14.57
CA ALA A 120 -7.97 15.73 15.51
C ALA A 120 -6.90 16.28 16.47
N LEU A 121 -6.02 15.40 16.98
CA LEU A 121 -4.90 15.80 17.83
C LEU A 121 -3.94 16.72 17.06
N LEU A 122 -3.51 16.33 15.87
CA LEU A 122 -2.57 17.12 15.05
C LEU A 122 -3.16 18.46 14.61
N ALA A 123 -4.46 18.53 14.32
CA ALA A 123 -5.14 19.78 13.94
C ALA A 123 -5.22 20.78 15.11
N ALA A 124 -5.15 20.31 16.35
CA ALA A 124 -5.17 21.13 17.55
C ALA A 124 -3.76 21.59 18.01
N ARG A 125 -2.74 21.39 17.18
CA ARG A 125 -1.32 21.66 17.48
C ARG A 125 -0.67 22.44 16.33
N ASP A 126 0.55 22.91 16.57
CA ASP A 126 1.37 23.64 15.60
C ASP A 126 2.76 23.01 15.43
N ASP A 127 3.54 23.55 14.50
CA ASP A 127 4.88 23.06 14.20
C ASP A 127 5.84 23.24 15.40
N ALA A 128 5.58 24.19 16.31
CA ALA A 128 6.39 24.37 17.52
C ALA A 128 6.18 23.25 18.54
N TRP A 129 4.93 22.80 18.74
CA TRP A 129 4.62 21.62 19.54
C TRP A 129 5.26 20.34 18.98
N LEU A 130 5.32 20.25 17.65
CA LEU A 130 5.90 19.10 16.95
C LEU A 130 7.42 19.00 17.20
N ASP A 131 8.10 20.15 17.21
CA ASP A 131 9.56 20.24 17.36
C ASP A 131 10.05 20.35 18.81
N GLU A 132 9.14 20.44 19.79
CA GLU A 132 9.48 20.52 21.21
C GLU A 132 10.39 19.34 21.66
N PRO A 133 11.59 19.61 22.21
CA PRO A 133 12.46 18.57 22.72
C PRO A 133 11.87 17.90 23.95
N LEU A 134 11.90 16.56 23.97
CA LEU A 134 11.40 15.75 25.08
C LEU A 134 12.19 14.44 25.21
N PRO A 135 12.20 13.80 26.39
CA PRO A 135 12.83 12.48 26.56
C PRO A 135 12.17 11.41 25.70
N LEU A 136 12.92 10.81 24.79
CA LEU A 136 12.46 9.77 23.88
C LEU A 136 13.49 8.64 23.80
N TRP A 137 13.07 7.42 24.14
CA TRP A 137 13.89 6.19 24.01
C TRP A 137 15.30 6.28 24.63
N GLY A 138 15.41 6.96 25.77
CA GLY A 138 16.68 7.10 26.50
C GLY A 138 17.59 8.24 26.01
N ASP A 139 17.14 9.03 25.02
CA ASP A 139 17.80 10.25 24.55
C ASP A 139 16.80 11.40 24.42
N THR A 140 17.19 12.52 23.81
CA THR A 140 16.32 13.64 23.46
C THR A 140 15.77 13.45 22.05
N GLY A 141 14.45 13.40 21.93
CA GLY A 141 13.75 13.43 20.65
C GLY A 141 12.70 14.55 20.64
N ASN A 142 11.75 14.46 19.72
CA ASN A 142 10.59 15.34 19.65
C ASN A 142 9.37 14.58 19.10
N ARG A 143 8.21 15.24 19.10
CA ARG A 143 6.97 14.64 18.59
C ARG A 143 6.98 14.45 17.07
N HIS A 144 7.78 15.24 16.36
CA HIS A 144 8.05 15.02 14.95
C HIS A 144 8.57 13.61 14.71
N PHE A 145 9.60 13.21 15.44
CA PHE A 145 10.18 11.89 15.32
C PHE A 145 9.19 10.79 15.75
N MET A 146 8.41 11.01 16.83
CA MET A 146 7.37 10.07 17.25
C MET A 146 6.38 9.76 16.11
N TRP A 147 5.81 10.80 15.50
CA TRP A 147 4.83 10.62 14.43
C TRP A 147 5.46 10.15 13.12
N PHE A 148 6.72 10.50 12.86
CA PHE A 148 7.51 9.87 11.81
C PHE A 148 7.60 8.35 12.01
N HIS A 149 7.97 7.93 13.22
CA HIS A 149 8.12 6.53 13.56
C HIS A 149 6.79 5.76 13.41
N VAL A 150 5.65 6.33 13.81
CA VAL A 150 4.33 5.67 13.65
C VAL A 150 4.07 5.23 12.21
N PHE A 151 4.32 6.08 11.21
CA PHE A 151 4.09 5.68 9.81
C PHE A 151 5.26 4.91 9.20
N GLU A 152 6.49 5.11 9.70
CA GLU A 152 7.65 4.32 9.31
C GLU A 152 7.46 2.85 9.71
N ASP A 153 6.98 2.60 10.92
CA ASP A 153 6.63 1.28 11.44
C ASP A 153 5.47 0.64 10.64
N GLU A 154 4.43 1.42 10.31
CA GLU A 154 3.37 0.95 9.41
C GLU A 154 3.91 0.56 8.03
N ILE A 155 4.83 1.34 7.46
CA ILE A 155 5.50 1.03 6.19
C ILE A 155 6.33 -0.25 6.29
N ASN A 156 7.01 -0.47 7.41
CA ASN A 156 7.80 -1.67 7.70
C ASN A 156 6.89 -2.91 7.71
N HIS A 157 5.82 -2.88 8.50
CA HIS A 157 4.86 -3.98 8.62
C HIS A 157 4.05 -4.22 7.34
N ARG A 158 3.78 -3.17 6.55
CA ARG A 158 3.23 -3.33 5.20
C ARG A 158 4.16 -4.14 4.29
N GLY A 159 5.47 -4.05 4.48
CA GLY A 159 6.44 -4.94 3.81
C GLY A 159 6.14 -6.41 4.09
N GLN A 160 5.84 -6.75 5.34
CA GLN A 160 5.45 -8.09 5.76
C GLN A 160 4.09 -8.50 5.15
N LEU A 161 3.09 -7.62 5.14
CA LEU A 161 1.80 -7.87 4.46
C LEU A 161 1.98 -8.24 2.97
N ARG A 162 2.89 -7.54 2.28
CA ARG A 162 3.20 -7.83 0.86
C ARG A 162 3.91 -9.17 0.66
N LEU A 163 4.70 -9.63 1.64
CA LEU A 163 5.28 -10.97 1.62
C LEU A 163 4.20 -12.04 1.86
N LEU A 164 3.36 -11.85 2.88
CA LEU A 164 2.21 -12.74 3.16
C LEU A 164 1.30 -12.90 1.94
N ARG A 165 1.06 -11.82 1.19
CA ARG A 165 0.27 -11.85 -0.06
C ARG A 165 0.75 -12.91 -1.07
N ARG A 166 2.04 -13.20 -1.12
CA ARG A 166 2.61 -14.20 -2.06
C ARG A 166 2.20 -15.62 -1.70
N HIS A 167 1.88 -15.86 -0.44
CA HIS A 167 1.40 -17.15 0.06
C HIS A 167 -0.12 -17.31 -0.10
N GLN A 168 -0.84 -16.27 -0.53
CA GLN A 168 -2.28 -16.33 -0.72
C GLN A 168 -2.62 -16.94 -2.08
N PRO A 169 -3.32 -18.10 -2.14
CA PRO A 169 -3.63 -18.78 -3.39
C PRO A 169 -4.44 -17.90 -4.36
N GLY A 170 -5.36 -17.10 -3.82
CA GLY A 170 -6.24 -16.24 -4.63
C GLY A 170 -5.62 -14.92 -5.09
N HIS A 171 -4.35 -14.66 -4.79
CA HIS A 171 -3.64 -13.43 -5.15
C HIS A 171 -2.46 -13.65 -6.11
N GLN A 172 -2.20 -14.89 -6.53
CA GLN A 172 -1.19 -15.19 -7.55
C GLN A 172 -1.75 -15.04 -8.96
N GLY A 173 -0.92 -14.49 -9.86
CA GLY A 173 -1.24 -14.39 -11.28
C GLY A 173 -2.52 -13.60 -11.57
N LEU A 174 -2.70 -12.41 -10.97
CA LEU A 174 -3.92 -11.61 -11.17
C LEU A 174 -4.06 -11.14 -12.63
N GLY A 175 -5.25 -11.36 -13.20
CA GLY A 175 -5.66 -10.83 -14.48
C GLY A 175 -6.18 -9.40 -14.36
N THR A 176 -6.27 -8.71 -15.49
CA THR A 176 -6.75 -7.33 -15.59
C THR A 176 -8.09 -7.28 -16.31
N THR A 177 -8.98 -6.41 -15.84
CA THR A 177 -10.20 -6.01 -16.55
C THR A 177 -9.96 -4.80 -17.46
N GLY A 178 -8.94 -3.98 -17.15
CA GLY A 178 -8.75 -2.65 -17.75
C GLY A 178 -9.75 -1.59 -17.27
N ALA A 179 -10.56 -1.90 -16.27
CA ALA A 179 -11.35 -0.93 -15.53
C ALA A 179 -10.54 -0.37 -14.36
N TRP A 180 -10.55 0.94 -14.19
CA TRP A 180 -10.08 1.60 -12.97
C TRP A 180 -11.28 1.92 -12.09
N LEU A 181 -11.38 1.19 -10.99
CA LEU A 181 -12.41 1.38 -9.98
C LEU A 181 -11.88 2.28 -8.86
N GLU A 182 -12.74 3.13 -8.32
CA GLU A 182 -12.43 3.99 -7.18
C GLU A 182 -13.62 4.05 -6.20
N PRO A 183 -13.37 4.29 -4.90
CA PRO A 183 -14.43 4.50 -3.91
C PRO A 183 -15.35 5.67 -4.30
N LEU A 184 -16.61 5.62 -3.86
CA LEU A 184 -17.44 6.83 -3.83
C LEU A 184 -16.95 7.82 -2.75
N ARG A 185 -17.51 9.02 -2.73
CA ARG A 185 -17.01 10.14 -1.91
C ARG A 185 -17.08 9.89 -0.40
N ASP A 186 -18.04 9.08 0.03
CA ASP A 186 -18.24 8.67 1.42
C ASP A 186 -17.42 7.41 1.78
N GLY A 187 -16.68 6.83 0.83
CA GLY A 187 -15.87 5.62 1.01
C GLY A 187 -16.65 4.31 0.91
N LEU A 188 -17.98 4.38 0.74
CA LEU A 188 -18.85 3.23 0.59
C LEU A 188 -19.22 3.04 -0.88
N GLY A 189 -19.16 1.81 -1.37
CA GLY A 189 -19.43 1.52 -2.77
C GLY A 189 -18.33 2.01 -3.72
N VAL A 190 -18.58 1.79 -5.01
CA VAL A 190 -17.55 1.89 -6.05
C VAL A 190 -18.11 2.49 -7.30
N ARG A 191 -17.29 3.26 -8.00
CA ARG A 191 -17.54 3.65 -9.37
C ARG A 191 -16.38 3.29 -10.29
N CYS A 192 -16.70 3.08 -11.56
CA CYS A 192 -15.69 3.05 -12.60
C CYS A 192 -15.24 4.47 -12.91
N ARG A 193 -14.01 4.81 -12.57
CA ARG A 193 -13.41 6.11 -12.91
C ARG A 193 -13.16 6.21 -14.41
N MET A 194 -12.54 5.17 -14.96
CA MET A 194 -12.16 5.10 -16.36
C MET A 194 -12.02 3.65 -16.81
N VAL A 195 -12.18 3.45 -18.11
CA VAL A 195 -11.94 2.18 -18.78
C VAL A 195 -10.89 2.40 -19.86
N HIS A 196 -9.91 1.51 -19.95
CA HIS A 196 -8.88 1.57 -20.98
C HIS A 196 -9.44 1.09 -22.32
N GLU A 197 -9.07 1.79 -23.40
CA GLU A 197 -9.44 1.42 -24.76
C GLU A 197 -8.90 0.02 -25.11
N GLY A 198 -9.70 -0.75 -25.83
CA GLY A 198 -9.47 -2.13 -26.21
C GLY A 198 -9.64 -3.13 -25.07
N SER A 199 -9.76 -2.70 -23.80
CA SER A 199 -9.73 -3.60 -22.64
C SER A 199 -10.95 -4.53 -22.54
N PRO A 200 -10.86 -5.64 -21.77
CA PRO A 200 -12.02 -6.50 -21.53
C PRO A 200 -13.22 -5.76 -20.94
N ALA A 201 -12.98 -4.76 -20.09
CA ALA A 201 -14.02 -3.92 -19.53
C ALA A 201 -14.72 -3.08 -20.60
N GLU A 202 -13.99 -2.52 -21.56
CA GLU A 202 -14.60 -1.78 -22.68
C GLU A 202 -15.42 -2.72 -23.57
N GLN A 203 -14.87 -3.88 -23.92
CA GLN A 203 -15.54 -4.89 -24.73
C GLN A 203 -16.84 -5.40 -24.08
N ALA A 204 -16.84 -5.50 -22.76
CA ALA A 204 -18.02 -5.83 -21.97
C ALA A 204 -19.00 -4.66 -21.83
N GLY A 205 -18.64 -3.45 -22.28
CA GLY A 205 -19.51 -2.27 -22.27
C GLY A 205 -19.47 -1.44 -20.99
N LEU A 206 -18.48 -1.65 -20.11
CA LEU A 206 -18.25 -0.82 -18.92
C LEU A 206 -17.74 0.55 -19.35
N ARG A 207 -18.14 1.61 -18.64
CA ARG A 207 -17.78 3.00 -18.98
C ARG A 207 -17.34 3.77 -17.75
N GLY A 208 -16.50 4.78 -17.96
CA GLY A 208 -16.21 5.77 -16.93
C GLY A 208 -17.50 6.48 -16.51
N GLY A 209 -17.70 6.61 -15.20
CA GLY A 209 -18.91 7.15 -14.58
C GLY A 209 -19.91 6.10 -14.09
N ASP A 210 -19.78 4.84 -14.51
CA ASP A 210 -20.65 3.75 -14.04
C ASP A 210 -20.51 3.57 -12.53
N GLU A 211 -21.64 3.57 -11.80
CA GLU A 211 -21.65 3.19 -10.39
C GLU A 211 -21.88 1.68 -10.27
N ILE A 212 -21.02 0.99 -9.54
CA ILE A 212 -21.12 -0.46 -9.36
C ILE A 212 -22.05 -0.72 -8.17
N VAL A 213 -23.21 -1.31 -8.43
CA VAL A 213 -24.19 -1.64 -7.39
C VAL A 213 -24.04 -3.07 -6.88
N ALA A 214 -23.56 -3.99 -7.72
CA ALA A 214 -23.25 -5.36 -7.31
C ALA A 214 -22.07 -5.95 -8.09
N ILE A 215 -21.32 -6.85 -7.46
CA ILE A 215 -20.28 -7.67 -8.09
C ILE A 215 -20.60 -9.14 -7.83
N ASP A 216 -20.70 -9.93 -8.89
CA ASP A 216 -21.00 -11.37 -8.83
C ASP A 216 -22.28 -11.68 -8.01
N GLY A 217 -23.28 -10.80 -8.12
CA GLY A 217 -24.57 -10.90 -7.44
C GLY A 217 -24.59 -10.38 -5.99
N VAL A 218 -23.44 -9.98 -5.45
CA VAL A 218 -23.32 -9.41 -4.09
C VAL A 218 -23.46 -7.89 -4.18
N ASP A 219 -24.38 -7.32 -3.41
CA ASP A 219 -24.54 -5.86 -3.28
C ASP A 219 -23.28 -5.24 -2.66
N VAL A 220 -22.77 -4.17 -3.27
CA VAL A 220 -21.53 -3.51 -2.83
C VAL A 220 -21.72 -2.06 -2.41
N ARG A 221 -22.95 -1.55 -2.38
CA ARG A 221 -23.23 -0.12 -2.14
C ARG A 221 -22.82 0.34 -0.74
N ASP A 222 -22.96 -0.54 0.25
CA ASP A 222 -22.62 -0.27 1.66
C ASP A 222 -21.30 -0.95 2.08
N THR A 223 -20.44 -1.29 1.11
CA THR A 223 -19.18 -2.00 1.34
C THR A 223 -18.00 -1.04 1.23
N LEU A 224 -17.04 -1.11 2.16
CA LEU A 224 -15.80 -0.35 2.06
C LEU A 224 -15.00 -0.80 0.83
N PHE A 225 -14.42 0.14 0.09
CA PHE A 225 -13.69 -0.17 -1.15
C PHE A 225 -12.59 -1.23 -0.97
N HIS A 226 -11.87 -1.20 0.16
CA HIS A 226 -10.80 -2.16 0.44
C HIS A 226 -11.31 -3.56 0.85
N GLU A 227 -12.58 -3.72 1.17
CA GLU A 227 -13.18 -5.06 1.38
C GLU A 227 -13.47 -5.79 0.07
N LEU A 228 -13.52 -5.06 -1.04
CA LEU A 228 -13.91 -5.63 -2.32
C LEU A 228 -12.79 -6.45 -2.94
N ARG A 229 -13.12 -7.70 -3.25
CA ARG A 229 -12.23 -8.61 -3.97
C ARG A 229 -12.29 -8.33 -5.47
N LEU A 230 -11.50 -7.33 -5.90
CA LEU A 230 -11.45 -6.92 -7.32
C LEU A 230 -10.52 -7.80 -8.17
N GLY A 231 -9.53 -8.43 -7.53
CA GLY A 231 -8.54 -9.29 -8.18
C GLY A 231 -9.00 -10.74 -8.35
N ALA A 232 -8.77 -11.30 -9.54
CA ALA A 232 -8.87 -12.73 -9.81
C ALA A 232 -7.90 -13.11 -10.95
N ALA A 233 -7.66 -14.41 -11.16
CA ALA A 233 -6.78 -14.91 -12.23
C ALA A 233 -7.33 -14.62 -13.64
N PRO A 234 -6.48 -14.61 -14.68
CA PRO A 234 -6.90 -14.57 -16.09
C PRO A 234 -7.88 -15.69 -16.41
N GLY A 235 -8.84 -15.41 -17.29
CA GLY A 235 -9.93 -16.31 -17.65
C GLY A 235 -11.12 -16.27 -16.69
N ILE A 236 -10.96 -15.73 -15.48
CA ILE A 236 -12.07 -15.58 -14.53
C ILE A 236 -12.92 -14.38 -14.92
N SER A 237 -14.22 -14.62 -15.07
CA SER A 237 -15.23 -13.59 -15.33
C SER A 237 -15.80 -13.06 -14.03
N SER A 238 -16.06 -11.75 -13.96
CA SER A 238 -16.90 -11.15 -12.93
C SER A 238 -18.05 -10.39 -13.58
N THR A 239 -19.24 -10.49 -12.99
CA THR A 239 -20.44 -9.75 -13.40
C THR A 239 -20.56 -8.50 -12.57
N TYR A 240 -20.52 -7.33 -13.21
CA TYR A 240 -20.73 -6.03 -12.59
C TYR A 240 -22.14 -5.56 -12.90
N ARG A 241 -23.01 -5.48 -11.90
CA ARG A 241 -24.25 -4.73 -12.04
C ARG A 241 -23.92 -3.27 -11.86
N VAL A 242 -24.19 -2.47 -12.89
CA VAL A 242 -23.89 -1.05 -12.88
C VAL A 242 -25.14 -0.23 -13.04
N ARG A 243 -25.18 0.91 -12.35
CA ARG A 243 -26.20 1.94 -12.53
C ARG A 243 -25.66 3.00 -13.47
N ARG A 244 -26.34 3.15 -14.60
CA ARG A 244 -26.04 4.15 -15.65
C ARG A 244 -27.33 4.84 -16.04
N ASP A 245 -27.32 6.17 -16.04
CA ASP A 245 -28.51 6.98 -16.26
C ASP A 245 -29.66 6.60 -15.30
N PHE A 246 -30.80 6.16 -15.83
CA PHE A 246 -31.99 5.75 -15.06
C PHE A 246 -32.16 4.22 -14.95
N GLY A 247 -31.15 3.43 -15.34
CA GLY A 247 -31.25 1.97 -15.38
C GLY A 247 -30.08 1.25 -14.73
N GLU A 248 -30.31 -0.03 -14.43
CA GLU A 248 -29.27 -0.97 -14.01
C GLU A 248 -29.02 -1.99 -15.13
N LEU A 249 -27.77 -2.38 -15.31
CA LEU A 249 -27.36 -3.31 -16.35
C LEU A 249 -26.23 -4.21 -15.86
N ASP A 250 -26.28 -5.49 -16.23
CA ASP A 250 -25.28 -6.49 -15.86
C ASP A 250 -24.22 -6.63 -16.96
N LEU A 251 -22.96 -6.42 -16.60
CA LEU A 251 -21.81 -6.53 -17.51
C LEU A 251 -20.86 -7.61 -17.05
N THR A 252 -20.65 -8.62 -17.88
CA THR A 252 -19.71 -9.69 -17.59
C THR A 252 -18.34 -9.38 -18.20
N VAL A 253 -17.33 -9.21 -17.35
CA VAL A 253 -15.96 -8.89 -17.77
C VAL A 253 -15.05 -10.08 -17.50
N THR A 254 -14.45 -10.64 -18.55
CA THR A 254 -13.45 -11.71 -18.45
C THR A 254 -12.05 -11.14 -18.31
N ARG A 255 -11.35 -11.44 -17.21
CA ARG A 255 -9.99 -10.94 -16.99
C ARG A 255 -9.00 -11.56 -17.97
N VAL A 256 -8.03 -10.77 -18.43
CA VAL A 256 -6.92 -11.24 -19.28
C VAL A 256 -5.59 -11.12 -18.54
N ALA A 257 -4.56 -11.81 -19.02
CA ALA A 257 -3.22 -11.66 -18.45
C ALA A 257 -2.72 -10.21 -18.60
N ARG A 258 -2.03 -9.70 -17.59
CA ARG A 258 -1.57 -8.29 -17.54
C ARG A 258 -0.66 -7.89 -18.72
N LEU A 259 0.06 -8.86 -19.29
CA LEU A 259 0.97 -8.66 -20.42
C LEU A 259 0.25 -8.58 -21.80
N SER A 260 -1.05 -8.85 -21.84
CA SER A 260 -1.84 -8.87 -23.08
C SER A 260 -2.31 -7.48 -23.53
N PHE A 261 -2.06 -6.43 -22.72
CA PHE A 261 -2.40 -5.04 -23.05
C PHE A 261 -1.16 -4.14 -22.95
N PRO A 262 -0.75 -3.46 -24.05
CA PRO A 262 0.06 -2.27 -23.90
C PRO A 262 -0.83 -1.21 -23.24
N MET A 263 -0.49 -0.80 -22.02
CA MET A 263 -1.06 0.40 -21.40
C MET A 263 -0.63 1.61 -22.25
N CYS A 264 -1.37 1.91 -23.32
CA CYS A 264 -1.02 2.99 -24.24
C CYS A 264 -1.58 4.32 -23.71
N GLY A 265 -0.71 5.32 -23.57
CA GLY A 265 -1.11 6.66 -23.12
C GLY A 265 -0.04 7.46 -22.36
N ARG A 266 1.17 6.92 -22.14
CA ARG A 266 2.34 7.70 -21.70
C ARG A 266 3.50 7.51 -22.67
N PRO A 267 4.27 8.57 -22.97
CA PRO A 267 5.46 8.45 -23.81
C PRO A 267 6.38 7.35 -23.25
N PRO A 268 7.05 6.58 -24.12
CA PRO A 268 7.93 5.49 -23.69
C PRO A 268 9.05 6.09 -22.82
N GLY A 269 9.04 5.75 -21.53
CA GLY A 269 9.95 6.34 -20.54
C GLY A 269 9.45 6.24 -19.09
N HIS A 270 8.14 6.02 -18.88
CA HIS A 270 7.58 5.78 -17.54
C HIS A 270 6.88 4.43 -17.50
N SER A 271 7.64 3.36 -17.25
CA SER A 271 7.06 2.17 -16.67
C SER A 271 6.43 2.55 -15.33
N CYS A 272 5.25 2.04 -15.03
CA CYS A 272 4.81 1.93 -13.65
C CYS A 272 5.87 1.13 -12.90
N LEU A 273 6.77 1.83 -12.22
CA LEU A 273 7.66 1.28 -11.22
C LEU A 273 6.78 0.72 -10.10
N HIS A 274 6.34 -0.54 -10.23
CA HIS A 274 6.37 -1.40 -9.06
C HIS A 274 7.84 -1.44 -8.66
N PHE A 275 8.19 -0.73 -7.58
CA PHE A 275 9.53 -0.55 -7.02
C PHE A 275 10.50 -1.69 -7.37
N GLY A 276 11.14 -1.57 -8.53
CA GLY A 276 12.47 -2.08 -8.78
C GLY A 276 13.38 -0.91 -8.53
N HIS A 277 14.25 -1.01 -7.52
CA HIS A 277 15.23 0.02 -7.22
C HIS A 277 16.00 0.38 -8.49
N VAL A 278 15.88 1.63 -8.93
CA VAL A 278 16.87 2.26 -9.79
C VAL A 278 17.83 2.98 -8.86
N ALA A 279 18.98 2.37 -8.59
CA ALA A 279 20.05 3.07 -7.91
C ALA A 279 20.77 3.93 -8.95
N GLN A 280 20.76 5.24 -8.74
CA GLN A 280 21.60 6.16 -9.49
C GLN A 280 22.88 6.36 -8.68
N SER A 281 24.02 5.94 -9.23
CA SER A 281 25.33 6.29 -8.67
C SER A 281 26.16 7.00 -9.73
N SER A 282 26.94 7.98 -9.27
CA SER A 282 27.95 8.64 -10.07
C SER A 282 29.32 8.08 -9.71
N ASP A 283 30.12 7.74 -10.71
CA ASP A 283 31.53 7.43 -10.47
C ASP A 283 32.31 8.69 -10.03
N HIS A 284 33.59 8.52 -9.69
CA HIS A 284 34.45 9.57 -9.15
C HIS A 284 34.77 10.66 -10.20
N SER A 285 34.32 10.46 -11.45
CA SER A 285 34.43 11.39 -12.57
C SER A 285 33.11 12.12 -12.87
N GLY A 286 32.06 11.92 -12.06
CA GLY A 286 30.76 12.56 -12.22
C GLY A 286 29.86 11.94 -13.29
N ARG A 287 30.17 10.72 -13.78
CA ARG A 287 29.37 10.05 -14.82
C ARG A 287 28.25 9.22 -14.19
N VAL A 288 27.03 9.43 -14.67
CA VAL A 288 25.81 8.74 -14.17
C VAL A 288 25.72 7.33 -14.77
N VAL A 289 25.64 6.32 -13.92
CA VAL A 289 25.35 4.93 -14.32
C VAL A 289 23.99 4.54 -13.76
N HIS A 290 23.12 4.03 -14.62
CA HIS A 290 21.82 3.50 -14.21
C HIS A 290 21.91 1.97 -14.07
N ALA A 291 21.60 1.48 -12.87
CA ALA A 291 21.43 0.05 -12.62
C ALA A 291 19.93 -0.26 -12.47
N VAL A 292 19.44 -1.24 -13.24
CA VAL A 292 18.08 -1.78 -13.08
C VAL A 292 18.20 -3.17 -12.50
N LEU A 293 17.59 -3.35 -11.33
CA LEU A 293 17.47 -4.65 -10.66
C LEU A 293 16.21 -5.35 -11.16
N GLN A 294 16.37 -6.50 -11.83
CA GLN A 294 15.25 -7.34 -12.25
C GLN A 294 15.25 -8.65 -11.46
N TRP A 295 14.16 -8.91 -10.74
CA TRP A 295 13.92 -10.20 -10.11
C TRP A 295 13.36 -11.18 -11.14
N ARG A 296 14.00 -12.34 -11.28
CA ARG A 296 13.48 -13.50 -12.02
C ARG A 296 13.53 -14.73 -11.10
N ASP A 297 12.77 -15.76 -11.46
CA ASP A 297 12.56 -16.97 -10.62
C ASP A 297 13.87 -17.71 -10.22
N ALA A 298 14.99 -17.41 -10.87
CA ALA A 298 16.32 -18.00 -10.62
C ALA A 298 17.33 -17.06 -9.93
N GLY A 299 16.94 -15.85 -9.50
CA GLY A 299 17.80 -14.93 -8.77
C GLY A 299 17.70 -13.46 -9.18
N VAL A 300 18.56 -12.63 -8.58
CA VAL A 300 18.66 -11.19 -8.86
C VAL A 300 19.59 -10.97 -10.05
N HIS A 301 19.06 -10.40 -11.13
CA HIS A 301 19.85 -9.99 -12.28
C HIS A 301 20.06 -8.46 -12.24
N VAL A 302 21.31 -8.04 -12.27
CA VAL A 302 21.69 -6.62 -12.34
C VAL A 302 22.08 -6.30 -13.77
N ALA A 303 21.33 -5.42 -14.42
CA ALA A 303 21.70 -4.90 -15.74
C ALA A 303 22.23 -3.48 -15.61
N PHE A 304 23.44 -3.24 -16.13
CA PHE A 304 24.06 -1.93 -16.18
C PHE A 304 23.88 -1.31 -17.56
N TRP A 305 23.40 -0.07 -17.61
CA TRP A 305 23.27 0.68 -18.84
C TRP A 305 24.18 1.90 -18.79
N ARG A 306 25.04 2.05 -19.80
CA ARG A 306 25.83 3.26 -20.00
C ARG A 306 25.05 4.21 -20.90
N CYS A 307 24.73 5.40 -20.40
CA CYS A 307 24.29 6.49 -21.27
C CYS A 307 25.51 7.25 -21.80
N HIS A 308 25.61 7.41 -23.11
CA HIS A 308 26.45 8.43 -23.72
C HIS A 308 25.55 9.63 -24.08
N GLY A 309 25.51 10.64 -23.20
CA GLY A 309 24.69 11.85 -23.35
C GLY A 309 23.26 11.76 -22.78
N ASP A 310 22.45 12.80 -23.01
CA ASP A 310 21.11 13.02 -22.41
C ASP A 310 19.97 12.17 -23.01
N ARG A 311 20.28 11.01 -23.61
CA ARG A 311 19.25 10.10 -24.15
C ARG A 311 19.44 8.69 -23.60
N LEU A 312 18.37 8.15 -23.01
CA LEU A 312 18.27 6.72 -22.69
C LEU A 312 18.31 5.90 -24.00
N PRO A 313 19.08 4.80 -24.08
CA PRO A 313 19.14 3.99 -25.29
C PRO A 313 17.80 3.27 -25.50
N VAL A 314 17.21 3.49 -26.68
CA VAL A 314 16.09 2.71 -27.19
C VAL A 314 16.71 1.47 -27.85
N SER A 315 16.46 0.30 -27.27
CA SER A 315 16.88 -1.03 -27.75
C SER A 315 18.37 -1.22 -28.05
N GLY A 316 19.11 -1.77 -27.08
CA GLY A 316 20.43 -2.37 -27.29
C GLY A 316 20.62 -3.54 -26.31
N ASP A 317 21.37 -4.57 -26.70
CA ASP A 317 21.62 -5.73 -25.86
C ASP A 317 22.38 -5.34 -24.58
N PRO A 318 21.99 -5.88 -23.40
CA PRO A 318 22.71 -5.62 -22.16
C PRO A 318 24.15 -6.12 -22.28
N VAL A 319 25.11 -5.33 -21.80
CA VAL A 319 26.47 -5.83 -21.56
C VAL A 319 26.38 -6.84 -20.42
N LEU A 320 26.31 -8.14 -20.77
CA LEU A 320 26.45 -9.24 -19.82
C LEU A 320 27.88 -9.24 -19.28
N ALA A 321 28.10 -8.47 -18.21
CA ALA A 321 29.26 -8.70 -17.36
C ALA A 321 28.97 -9.94 -16.50
N ALA A 322 29.25 -11.13 -17.03
CA ALA A 322 29.39 -12.32 -16.22
C ALA A 322 30.63 -12.14 -15.32
N GLY A 323 30.40 -11.83 -14.05
CA GLY A 323 31.47 -11.69 -13.07
C GLY A 323 30.91 -11.84 -11.67
N THR A 324 31.26 -12.97 -11.05
CA THR A 324 30.93 -13.37 -9.67
C THR A 324 31.33 -12.36 -8.58
N ASP A 325 32.10 -11.31 -8.91
CA ASP A 325 32.68 -10.35 -7.97
C ASP A 325 31.68 -9.30 -7.42
N VAL A 326 30.57 -9.03 -8.11
CA VAL A 326 29.57 -8.04 -7.64
C VAL A 326 28.65 -8.62 -6.54
N ALA A 327 28.35 -9.92 -6.62
CA ALA A 327 27.52 -10.60 -5.63
C ALA A 327 28.21 -10.70 -4.26
N ASP A 328 29.53 -10.85 -4.24
CA ASP A 328 30.30 -10.94 -2.99
C ASP A 328 30.52 -9.57 -2.33
N ARG A 329 30.62 -8.48 -3.11
CA ARG A 329 30.66 -7.11 -2.55
C ARG A 329 29.33 -6.66 -1.92
N LEU A 330 28.18 -7.15 -2.41
CA LEU A 330 26.88 -6.81 -1.84
C LEU A 330 26.56 -7.60 -0.56
N ARG A 331 27.16 -8.78 -0.36
CA ARG A 331 27.04 -9.54 0.90
C ARG A 331 27.69 -8.84 2.10
N GLY A 332 28.72 -8.02 1.88
CA GLY A 332 29.40 -7.29 2.96
C GLY A 332 28.70 -6.01 3.44
N LEU A 333 27.65 -5.55 2.75
CA LEU A 333 26.94 -4.31 3.09
C LEU A 333 25.63 -4.55 3.88
N TYR A 334 25.18 -5.79 3.98
CA TYR A 334 23.97 -6.19 4.72
C TYR A 334 24.18 -7.47 5.54
N GLY A 335 25.40 -7.68 6.03
CA GLY A 335 25.73 -8.70 7.03
C GLY A 335 25.63 -8.12 8.43
#